data_AF-A0A7Y4L7L4-F1
#
_entry.id   AF-A0A7Y4L7L4-F1
#
_cell.length_a   1.000
_cell.length_b   1.000
_cell.length_c   1.000
_cell.angle_alpha   90.00
_cell.angle_beta   90.00
_cell.angle_gamma   90.00
#
_symmetry.space_group_name_H-M   'P 1'
#
loop_
_entity.id
_entity.type
_entity.pdbx_description
1 polymer ?
#
loop_
_entity_poly.entity_id
_entity_poly.type
_entity_poly.pdbx_seq_one_letter_code
_entity_poly.pdbx_strand_id
1 'polypeptide(L)' 'MATLLALPEGGEWLVILAVVVLLFGAKKLPELTRNAALAMKEFKKVQNEPDEPVSTPIEQPRS' A
#
# COMPACT_ATOMS: atom_id res chain seq x y z
N MET A 1 20.32 26.27 21.65
CA MET A 1 18.90 26.29 21.24
C MET A 1 18.80 25.44 19.99
N ALA A 2 18.06 24.34 20.05
CA ALA A 2 18.40 23.12 19.33
C ALA A 2 17.98 23.10 17.86
N THR A 3 18.96 23.01 16.97
CA THR A 3 18.86 22.44 15.61
C THR A 3 18.69 20.92 15.69
N LEU A 4 17.65 20.41 16.36
CA LEU A 4 17.58 18.99 16.72
C LEU A 4 17.23 18.08 15.55
N LEU A 5 16.59 18.57 14.49
CA LEU A 5 16.34 17.77 13.31
C LEU A 5 16.37 18.73 12.13
N ALA A 6 17.30 18.52 11.21
CA ALA A 6 17.33 19.14 9.88
C ALA A 6 16.13 18.69 9.05
N LEU A 7 14.92 18.90 9.58
CA LEU A 7 13.66 18.68 8.92
C LEU A 7 13.53 19.80 7.90
N PRO A 8 13.47 19.46 6.61
CA PRO A 8 13.39 20.46 5.58
C PRO A 8 12.12 21.31 5.76
N GLU A 9 12.25 22.64 5.76
CA GLU A 9 11.11 23.55 5.86
C GLU A 9 10.40 23.56 4.50
N GLY A 10 9.38 22.70 4.34
CA GLY A 10 8.36 22.72 3.28
C GLY A 10 8.87 22.69 1.83
N GLY A 11 9.53 23.75 1.35
CA GLY A 11 10.07 23.88 0.00
C GLY A 11 11.18 22.89 -0.32
N GLU A 12 12.02 22.53 0.66
CA GLU A 12 13.08 21.53 0.47
C GLU A 12 12.52 20.11 0.25
N TRP A 13 11.32 19.79 0.75
CA TRP A 13 10.65 18.53 0.47
C TRP A 13 10.33 18.35 -1.01
N LEU A 14 9.99 19.43 -1.73
CA LEU A 14 9.75 19.36 -3.17
C LEU A 14 11.03 18.98 -3.93
N VAL A 15 12.18 19.49 -3.49
CA VAL A 15 13.49 19.16 -4.10
C VAL A 15 13.83 17.69 -3.86
N ILE A 16 13.66 17.20 -2.64
CA ILE A 16 13.89 15.79 -2.31
C ILE A 16 12.96 14.89 -3.14
N LEU A 17 11.67 15.24 -3.22
CA LEU A 17 10.69 14.49 -3.99
C LEU A 17 11.04 14.48 -5.49
N ALA A 18 11.50 15.62 -6.02
CA ALA A 18 11.97 15.71 -7.40
C ALA A 18 13.19 14.81 -7.65
N VAL A 19 14.17 14.78 -6.75
CA VAL A 19 15.34 13.87 -6.86
C VAL A 19 14.90 12.41 -6.83
N VAL A 20 14.01 12.01 -5.92
CA VAL A 20 13.48 10.65 -5.86
C VAL A 20 12.75 10.28 -7.16
N VAL A 21 11.93 11.18 -7.69
CA VAL A 21 11.24 10.99 -8.98
C VAL A 21 12.23 10.88 -10.14
N LEU A 22 13.35 11.60 -10.12
CA LEU A 22 14.37 11.50 -11.17
C LEU A 22 15.14 10.16 -11.10
N LEU A 23 15.47 9.69 -9.90
CA LEU A 23 16.19 8.42 -9.71
C LEU A 23 15.33 7.20 -10.04
N PHE A 24 14.08 7.19 -9.58
CA PHE A 24 13.18 6.05 -9.78
C PHE A 24 12.31 6.18 -11.04
N GLY A 25 12.06 7.39 -11.51
CA GLY A 25 11.13 7.70 -12.58
C GLY A 25 9.70 7.88 -12.07
N ALA A 26 8.98 8.85 -12.66
CA ALA A 26 7.60 9.18 -12.30
C ALA A 26 6.60 8.02 -12.45
N LYS A 27 6.93 7.00 -13.26
CA LYS A 27 6.10 5.80 -13.45
C LYS A 27 6.32 4.73 -12.37
N LYS A 28 7.51 4.65 -11.75
CA LYS A 28 7.82 3.56 -10.80
C LYS A 28 7.24 3.80 -9.41
N LEU A 29 7.21 5.03 -8.93
CA LEU A 29 6.55 5.39 -7.66
C LEU A 29 5.06 4.96 -7.61
N PRO A 30 4.21 5.30 -8.60
CA PRO A 30 2.81 4.89 -8.59
C PRO A 30 2.64 3.39 -8.85
N GLU A 31 3.50 2.77 -9.66
CA GLU A 31 3.47 1.32 -9.93
C GLU A 31 3.77 0.51 -8.65
N LEU A 32 4.80 0.90 -7.89
CA LEU A 32 5.14 0.30 -6.60
C LEU A 32 4.04 0.54 -5.55
N THR A 33 3.53 1.77 -5.47
CA THR A 33 2.44 2.12 -4.53
C THR A 33 1.18 1.32 -4.84
N ARG A 34 0.80 1.17 -6.11
CA ARG A 34 -0.38 0.42 -6.52
C ARG A 34 -0.26 -1.05 -6.13
N ASN A 35 0.87 -1.68 -6.40
CA ASN A 35 1.09 -3.09 -6.05
C ASN A 35 1.13 -3.30 -4.53
N ALA A 36 1.79 -2.41 -3.79
CA ALA A 36 1.82 -2.45 -2.33
C ALA A 36 0.44 -2.20 -1.72
N ALA A 37 -0.33 -1.23 -2.24
CA ALA A 37 -1.67 -0.93 -1.76
C ALA A 37 -2.65 -2.08 -2.03
N LEU A 38 -2.54 -2.75 -3.18
CA LEU A 38 -3.33 -3.95 -3.49
C LEU A 38 -3.00 -5.08 -2.52
N ALA A 39 -1.71 -5.34 -2.27
CA ALA A 39 -1.29 -6.34 -1.29
C ALA A 39 -1.87 -6.01 0.10
N MET A 40 -1.70 -4.77 0.57
CA MET A 40 -2.24 -4.31 1.86
C MET A 40 -3.76 -4.46 1.94
N LYS A 41 -4.49 -4.24 0.84
CA LYS A 41 -5.94 -4.41 0.77
C LYS A 41 -6.34 -5.88 0.96
N GLU A 42 -5.65 -6.81 0.29
CA GLU A 42 -5.94 -8.25 0.41
C GLU A 42 -5.59 -8.78 1.81
N PHE A 43 -4.44 -8.35 2.37
CA PHE A 43 -4.08 -8.67 3.76
C PHE A 43 -5.13 -8.17 4.75
N LYS A 44 -5.63 -6.95 4.55
CA LYS A 44 -6.68 -6.36 5.41
C LYS A 44 -8.01 -7.09 5.25
N LYS A 45 -8.32 -7.60 4.06
CA LYS A 45 -9.52 -8.41 3.80
C LYS A 45 -9.46 -9.72 4.57
N VAL A 46 -8.37 -10.48 4.44
CA VAL A 46 -8.17 -11.74 5.18
C VAL A 46 -8.18 -11.52 6.71
N GLN A 47 -7.68 -10.39 7.20
CA GLN A 47 -7.72 -10.07 8.64
C GLN A 47 -9.09 -9.63 9.16
N ASN A 48 -9.98 -9.10 8.32
CA ASN A 48 -11.29 -8.58 8.74
C ASN A 48 -12.48 -9.43 8.30
N GLU A 49 -12.27 -10.42 7.43
CA GLU A 49 -13.25 -11.48 7.24
C GLU A 49 -13.23 -12.32 8.54
N PRO A 50 -14.29 -12.28 9.39
CA PRO A 50 -14.47 -13.35 10.37
C PRO A 50 -14.54 -14.65 9.58
N ASP A 51 -14.11 -15.77 10.17
CA ASP A 51 -14.18 -17.10 9.58
C ASP A 51 -15.61 -17.44 9.14
N GLU A 52 -16.09 -16.87 8.04
CA GLU A 52 -17.32 -17.25 7.40
C GLU A 52 -16.95 -18.59 6.78
N PRO A 53 -17.50 -19.71 7.29
CA PRO A 53 -17.17 -21.00 6.73
C PRO A 53 -17.48 -20.90 5.25
N VAL A 54 -16.46 -21.11 4.42
CA VAL A 54 -16.60 -21.28 2.97
C VAL A 54 -17.76 -22.24 2.80
N SER A 55 -18.92 -21.67 2.51
CA SER A 55 -20.13 -22.41 2.28
C SER A 55 -19.93 -22.95 0.88
N THR A 56 -19.08 -23.97 0.76
CA THR A 56 -19.14 -24.89 -0.36
C THR A 56 -20.59 -25.29 -0.42
N PRO A 57 -21.35 -24.91 -1.46
CA PRO A 57 -22.60 -25.56 -1.74
C PRO A 57 -22.16 -26.98 -2.08
N ILE A 58 -22.12 -27.87 -1.07
CA ILE A 58 -21.99 -29.28 -1.31
C ILE A 58 -23.29 -29.61 -2.03
N GLU A 59 -23.11 -29.72 -3.34
CA GLU A 59 -24.02 -30.19 -4.35
C GLU A 59 -25.04 -31.16 -3.75
N GLN A 60 -26.32 -30.83 -3.93
CA GLN A 60 -27.45 -31.68 -3.61
C GLN A 60 -27.23 -33.07 -4.23
N PRO A 61 -27.12 -34.16 -3.45
CA PRO A 61 -27.45 -35.46 -3.98
C PRO A 61 -28.98 -35.57 -3.90
N ARG A 62 -29.63 -35.42 -5.06
CA ARG A 62 -30.96 -35.99 -5.28
C ARG A 62 -30.90 -37.48 -4.98
N SER A 63 -31.69 -37.95 -4.00
CA SER A 63 -32.35 -39.27 -3.98
C SER A 63 -33.20 -39.39 -2.73
#